data_AF-A0A968X4B1-F1
#
_entry.id   AF-A0A968X4B1-F1
#
_cell.length_a   1.000
_cell.length_b   1.000
_cell.length_c   1.000
_cell.angle_alpha   90.00
_cell.angle_beta   90.00
_cell.angle_gamma   90.00
#
_symmetry.space_group_name_H-M   'P 1'
#
loop_
_entity.id
_entity.type
_entity.pdbx_description
1 polymer ?
#
loop_
_entity_poly.entity_id
_entity_poly.type
_entity_poly.pdbx_seq_one_letter_code
_entity_poly.pdbx_strand_id
1 'polypeptide(L)'
;VTGSSSLHLASQTQEPLTGRAWSYRLHPIATCELAQQHTPYELNRALPQRLVFGSYPELLGIEADTERRVYLANLVTSYLYKDVLEIANLRYSNKLRDLLRLLAFQIGQEVSLTELGAQLQMSKETVASYIDLLEQSFVVFRVGGFSRNLRKEVSKKTQNFIFGTTACAIY
;
A
#
# COMPACT_ATOMS: atom_id res chain seq x y z
N VAL A 1 14.48 -14.80 4.70
CA VAL A 1 13.33 -15.17 3.87
C VAL A 1 12.86 -13.91 3.17
N THR A 2 12.92 -13.86 1.84
CA THR A 2 12.48 -12.70 1.05
C THR A 2 11.47 -13.18 0.01
N GLY A 3 10.34 -12.49 -0.11
CA GLY A 3 9.24 -12.86 -1.01
C GLY A 3 8.13 -13.68 -0.33
N SER A 4 7.05 -13.90 -1.07
CA SER A 4 5.69 -14.35 -0.68
C SER A 4 5.62 -15.49 0.36
N SER A 5 6.66 -16.31 0.45
CA SER A 5 6.83 -17.31 1.52
C SER A 5 6.88 -16.72 2.93
N SER A 6 7.22 -15.44 3.13
CA SER A 6 7.33 -14.85 4.48
C SER A 6 5.99 -14.74 5.20
N LEU A 7 4.89 -14.45 4.49
CA LEU A 7 3.53 -14.38 5.05
C LEU A 7 3.03 -15.78 5.45
N HIS A 8 3.26 -16.75 4.57
CA HIS A 8 2.86 -18.14 4.78
C HIS A 8 3.72 -18.86 5.84
N LEU A 9 5.00 -18.50 5.95
CA LEU A 9 5.88 -18.96 7.02
C LEU A 9 5.50 -18.32 8.34
N ALA A 10 5.22 -17.01 8.39
CA ALA A 10 4.80 -16.33 9.62
C ALA A 10 3.50 -16.90 10.21
N SER A 11 2.58 -17.41 9.39
CA SER A 11 1.35 -18.06 9.86
C SER A 11 1.55 -19.53 10.29
N GLN A 12 2.53 -20.25 9.72
CA GLN A 12 2.79 -21.67 10.02
C GLN A 12 3.85 -21.90 11.09
N THR A 13 4.81 -20.99 11.29
CA THR A 13 5.84 -21.16 12.32
C THR A 13 5.30 -20.74 13.68
N GLN A 14 4.94 -21.72 14.52
CA GLN A 14 4.55 -21.51 15.92
C GLN A 14 5.72 -21.11 16.84
N GLU A 15 6.96 -21.17 16.34
CA GLU A 15 8.14 -20.79 17.12
C GLU A 15 8.49 -19.32 16.89
N PRO A 16 8.36 -18.44 17.90
CA PRO A 16 8.84 -17.08 17.79
C PRO A 16 10.37 -17.10 17.70
N LEU A 17 10.90 -16.75 16.53
CA LEU A 17 12.34 -16.49 16.29
C LEU A 17 12.83 -15.19 16.96
N THR A 18 12.09 -14.70 17.96
CA THR A 18 12.33 -13.45 18.68
C THR A 18 13.73 -13.48 19.29
N GLY A 19 14.59 -12.56 18.85
CA GLY A 19 15.97 -12.43 19.33
C GLY A 19 17.00 -13.35 18.67
N ARG A 20 16.58 -14.29 17.80
CA ARG A 20 17.49 -15.16 17.01
C ARG A 20 17.51 -14.83 15.52
N ALA A 21 16.60 -13.94 15.09
CA ALA A 21 16.52 -13.44 13.73
C ALA A 21 16.39 -11.92 13.73
N TRP A 22 17.02 -11.28 12.75
CA TRP A 22 16.91 -9.86 12.50
C TRP A 22 15.93 -9.64 11.35
N SER A 23 14.84 -8.93 11.63
CA SER A 23 13.84 -8.59 10.63
C SER A 23 14.08 -7.17 10.16
N TYR A 24 14.47 -7.01 8.90
CA TYR A 24 14.61 -5.71 8.25
C TYR A 24 13.40 -5.45 7.38
N ARG A 25 12.77 -4.29 7.55
CA ARG A 25 11.75 -3.78 6.65
C ARG A 25 12.42 -2.88 5.63
N LEU A 26 12.41 -3.30 4.37
CA LEU A 26 12.92 -2.49 3.27
C LEU A 26 11.81 -1.60 2.73
N HIS A 27 12.10 -0.32 2.62
CA HIS A 27 11.22 0.66 1.99
C HIS A 27 11.59 0.83 0.51
N PRO A 28 10.69 1.38 -0.31
CA PRO A 28 11.05 1.87 -1.64
C PRO A 28 12.20 2.87 -1.55
N ILE A 29 12.97 2.99 -2.62
CA ILE A 29 14.17 3.83 -2.65
C ILE A 29 13.79 5.27 -2.33
N ALA A 30 14.42 5.82 -1.31
CA ALA A 30 14.15 7.16 -0.84
C ALA A 30 14.79 8.20 -1.77
N THR A 31 14.18 9.39 -1.84
CA THR A 31 14.75 10.51 -2.62
C THR A 31 16.14 10.88 -2.13
N CYS A 32 16.42 10.75 -0.84
CA CYS A 32 17.75 11.02 -0.27
C CYS A 32 18.80 9.99 -0.72
N GLU A 33 18.43 8.74 -0.98
CA GLU A 33 19.32 7.73 -1.52
C GLU A 33 19.66 8.05 -2.99
N LEU A 34 18.65 8.43 -3.78
CA LEU A 34 18.85 8.85 -5.18
C LEU A 34 19.66 10.15 -5.28
N ALA A 35 19.57 11.04 -4.30
CA ALA A 35 20.36 12.27 -4.26
C ALA A 35 21.87 12.05 -4.10
N GLN A 36 22.30 10.84 -3.73
CA GLN A 36 23.72 10.48 -3.73
C GLN A 36 24.26 10.19 -5.14
N GLN A 37 23.37 9.86 -6.09
CA GLN A 37 23.72 9.42 -7.43
C GLN A 37 23.26 10.39 -8.53
N HIS A 38 22.27 11.23 -8.24
CA HIS A 38 21.64 12.12 -9.21
C HIS A 38 21.70 13.58 -8.77
N THR A 39 21.73 14.48 -9.77
CA THR A 39 21.66 15.92 -9.52
C THR A 39 20.25 16.35 -9.10
N PRO A 40 20.09 17.46 -8.36
CA PRO A 40 18.77 18.00 -8.02
C PRO A 40 17.87 18.26 -9.24
N TYR A 41 18.48 18.60 -10.39
CA TYR A 41 17.76 18.83 -11.64
C TYR A 41 17.14 17.53 -12.18
N GLU A 42 17.91 16.44 -12.23
CA GLU A 42 17.43 15.13 -12.67
C GLU A 42 16.33 14.58 -11.75
N LEU A 43 16.51 14.73 -10.44
CA LEU A 43 15.51 14.33 -9.45
C LEU A 43 14.19 15.09 -9.63
N ASN A 44 14.25 16.40 -9.85
CA ASN A 44 13.06 17.21 -10.09
C ASN A 44 12.38 16.84 -11.42
N ARG A 45 13.16 16.52 -12.46
CA ARG A 45 12.63 16.06 -13.75
C ARG A 45 11.92 14.71 -13.62
N ALA A 46 12.45 13.79 -12.84
CA ALA A 46 11.86 12.46 -12.61
C ALA A 46 10.73 12.47 -11.57
N LEU A 47 10.53 13.57 -10.84
CA LEU A 47 9.55 13.67 -9.76
C LEU A 47 8.10 13.34 -10.19
N PRO A 48 7.55 13.88 -11.31
CA PRO A 48 6.17 13.56 -11.70
C PRO A 48 5.95 12.08 -11.94
N GLN A 49 6.92 11.42 -12.59
CA GLN A 49 6.89 10.00 -12.86
C GLN A 49 6.96 9.17 -11.56
N ARG A 50 7.82 9.57 -10.62
CA ARG A 50 7.93 8.93 -9.30
C ARG A 50 6.71 9.16 -8.42
N LEU A 51 5.98 10.26 -8.58
CA LEU A 51 4.72 10.48 -7.88
C LEU A 51 3.62 9.53 -8.36
N VAL A 52 3.64 9.16 -9.65
CA VAL A 52 2.68 8.21 -10.24
C VAL A 52 3.08 6.76 -9.93
N PHE A 53 4.29 6.36 -10.30
CA PHE A 53 4.76 4.97 -10.25
C PHE A 53 5.46 4.59 -8.95
N GLY A 54 5.79 5.57 -8.10
CA GLY A 54 6.56 5.35 -6.89
C GLY A 54 8.06 5.21 -7.16
N SER A 55 8.76 4.57 -6.22
CA SER A 55 10.22 4.37 -6.28
C SER A 55 10.61 2.93 -5.94
N TYR A 56 9.81 1.97 -6.44
CA TYR A 56 10.14 0.55 -6.31
C TYR A 56 11.42 0.25 -7.12
N PRO A 57 12.42 -0.46 -6.57
CA PRO A 57 13.73 -0.60 -7.20
C PRO A 57 13.70 -1.06 -8.66
N GLU A 58 12.87 -2.06 -8.96
CA GLU A 58 12.74 -2.62 -10.31
C GLU A 58 12.17 -1.63 -11.34
N LEU A 59 11.45 -0.59 -10.89
CA LEU A 59 10.92 0.44 -11.79
C LEU A 59 11.98 1.42 -12.28
N LEU A 60 13.11 1.54 -11.58
CA LEU A 60 14.19 2.44 -11.98
C LEU A 60 14.89 1.95 -13.25
N GLY A 61 14.83 0.65 -13.55
CA GLY A 61 15.41 0.06 -14.76
C GLY A 61 14.46 0.02 -15.98
N ILE A 62 13.18 0.33 -15.80
CA ILE A 62 12.20 0.35 -16.89
C ILE A 62 12.11 1.78 -17.41
N GLU A 63 12.27 2.01 -18.71
CA GLU A 63 12.22 3.34 -19.33
C GLU A 63 10.80 3.75 -19.77
N ALA A 64 10.01 2.80 -20.27
CA ALA A 64 8.70 3.05 -20.84
C ALA A 64 7.58 3.01 -19.78
N ASP A 65 6.74 4.05 -19.75
CA ASP A 65 5.61 4.15 -18.81
C ASP A 65 4.58 3.03 -19.00
N THR A 66 4.39 2.54 -20.22
CA THR A 66 3.53 1.39 -20.52
C THR A 66 4.02 0.12 -19.82
N GLU A 67 5.33 -0.13 -19.87
CA GLU A 67 5.96 -1.28 -19.22
C GLU A 67 5.92 -1.15 -17.70
N ARG A 68 6.13 0.06 -17.15
CA ARG A 68 5.98 0.32 -15.71
C ARG A 68 4.57 -0.01 -15.22
N ARG A 69 3.54 0.40 -15.97
CA ARG A 69 2.13 0.08 -15.64
C ARG A 69 1.86 -1.42 -15.66
N VAL A 70 2.32 -2.12 -16.70
CA VAL A 70 2.14 -3.57 -16.82
C VAL A 70 2.88 -4.30 -15.68
N TYR A 71 4.11 -3.90 -15.39
CA TYR A 71 4.90 -4.46 -14.29
C TYR A 71 4.19 -4.31 -12.95
N LEU A 72 3.72 -3.10 -12.63
CA LEU A 72 3.00 -2.85 -11.37
C LEU A 72 1.68 -3.60 -11.31
N ALA A 73 0.91 -3.64 -12.40
CA ALA A 73 -0.33 -4.41 -12.48
C ALA A 73 -0.08 -5.90 -12.23
N ASN A 74 1.00 -6.45 -12.79
CA ASN A 74 1.40 -7.85 -12.59
C ASN A 74 1.88 -8.10 -11.16
N LEU A 75 2.66 -7.18 -10.58
CA LEU A 75 3.15 -7.28 -9.21
C LEU A 75 1.97 -7.29 -8.22
N VAL A 76 1.01 -6.39 -8.38
CA VAL A 76 -0.19 -6.35 -7.55
C VAL A 76 -1.07 -7.59 -7.78
N THR A 77 -1.26 -8.03 -9.02
CA THR A 77 -2.06 -9.24 -9.30
C THR A 77 -1.42 -10.51 -8.73
N SER A 78 -0.10 -10.65 -8.86
CA SER A 78 0.60 -11.88 -8.50
C SER A 78 0.89 -12.00 -7.02
N TYR A 79 1.20 -10.89 -6.35
CA TYR A 79 1.59 -10.88 -4.94
C TYR A 79 0.42 -10.51 -4.03
N LEU A 80 -0.27 -9.40 -4.32
CA LEU A 80 -1.31 -8.90 -3.41
C LEU A 80 -2.60 -9.70 -3.51
N TYR A 81 -3.09 -9.95 -4.72
CA TYR A 81 -4.38 -10.63 -4.84
C TYR A 81 -4.30 -12.10 -4.46
N LYS A 82 -3.26 -12.84 -4.85
CA LYS A 82 -3.16 -14.26 -4.46
C LYS A 82 -3.01 -14.44 -2.96
N ASP A 83 -2.00 -13.80 -2.36
CA ASP A 83 -1.68 -14.02 -0.95
C ASP A 83 -2.76 -13.44 -0.01
N VAL A 84 -3.33 -12.27 -0.31
CA VAL A 84 -4.38 -11.66 0.53
C VAL A 84 -5.72 -12.40 0.38
N LEU A 85 -6.10 -12.83 -0.82
CA LEU A 85 -7.36 -13.56 -1.03
C LEU A 85 -7.32 -14.95 -0.39
N GLU A 86 -6.18 -15.64 -0.42
CA GLU A 86 -5.99 -16.94 0.22
C GLU A 86 -6.04 -16.83 1.76
N ILE A 87 -5.38 -15.84 2.35
CA ILE A 87 -5.35 -15.65 3.82
C ILE A 87 -6.72 -15.26 4.37
N ALA A 88 -7.47 -14.42 3.65
CA ALA A 88 -8.70 -13.85 4.17
C ALA A 88 -9.99 -14.57 3.70
N ASN A 89 -9.86 -15.69 2.95
CA ASN A 89 -10.97 -16.50 2.45
C ASN A 89 -12.09 -15.62 1.83
N LEU A 90 -11.66 -14.61 1.07
CA LEU A 90 -12.50 -13.47 0.69
C LEU A 90 -13.54 -13.89 -0.36
N ARG A 91 -14.81 -13.91 0.05
CA ARG A 91 -15.98 -14.22 -0.82
C ARG A 91 -16.16 -13.26 -2.00
N TYR A 92 -15.56 -12.06 -1.98
CA TYR A 92 -15.83 -10.98 -2.96
C TYR A 92 -14.55 -10.27 -3.43
N SER A 93 -13.76 -10.91 -4.31
CA SER A 93 -12.55 -10.32 -4.89
C SER A 93 -12.80 -9.04 -5.71
N ASN A 94 -13.96 -8.94 -6.36
CA ASN A 94 -14.34 -7.76 -7.15
C ASN A 94 -14.55 -6.51 -6.27
N LYS A 95 -15.22 -6.66 -5.12
CA LYS A 95 -15.47 -5.54 -4.20
C LYS A 95 -14.19 -4.99 -3.58
N LEU A 96 -13.18 -5.84 -3.36
CA LEU A 96 -11.87 -5.39 -2.88
C LEU A 96 -11.18 -4.50 -3.92
N ARG A 97 -11.28 -4.85 -5.21
CA ARG A 97 -10.74 -4.03 -6.31
C ARG A 97 -11.43 -2.67 -6.40
N ASP A 98 -12.75 -2.65 -6.28
CA ASP A 98 -13.53 -1.41 -6.33
C ASP A 98 -13.27 -0.54 -5.09
N LEU A 99 -13.10 -1.13 -3.92
CA LEU A 99 -12.62 -0.42 -2.72
C LEU A 99 -11.27 0.24 -2.93
N LEU A 100 -10.32 -0.48 -3.53
CA LEU A 100 -8.99 0.03 -3.88
C LEU A 100 -9.08 1.23 -4.83
N ARG A 101 -9.94 1.15 -5.85
CA ARG A 101 -10.20 2.27 -6.78
C ARG A 101 -10.80 3.48 -6.10
N LEU A 102 -11.81 3.29 -5.24
CA LEU A 102 -12.44 4.39 -4.51
C LEU A 102 -11.45 5.10 -3.60
N LEU A 103 -10.62 4.33 -2.89
CA LEU A 103 -9.54 4.88 -2.09
C LEU A 103 -8.54 5.66 -2.99
N ALA A 104 -8.22 5.17 -4.19
CA ALA A 104 -7.30 5.81 -5.14
C ALA A 104 -7.80 7.16 -5.65
N PHE A 105 -9.12 7.33 -5.77
CA PHE A 105 -9.69 8.63 -6.10
C PHE A 105 -9.75 9.61 -4.91
N GLN A 106 -9.66 9.11 -3.68
CA GLN A 106 -9.76 9.91 -2.44
C GLN A 106 -8.41 10.08 -1.74
N ILE A 107 -7.29 9.98 -2.46
CA ILE A 107 -5.95 10.13 -1.89
C ILE A 107 -5.79 11.52 -1.25
N GLY A 108 -5.36 11.54 0.00
CA GLY A 108 -5.14 12.78 0.75
C GLY A 108 -6.41 13.50 1.21
N GLN A 109 -7.59 12.92 0.97
CA GLN A 109 -8.88 13.41 1.48
C GLN A 109 -9.31 12.59 2.70
N GLU A 110 -10.27 13.12 3.47
CA GLU A 110 -10.90 12.38 4.57
C GLU A 110 -11.84 11.32 3.99
N VAL A 111 -11.65 10.07 4.42
CA VAL A 111 -12.44 8.94 3.92
C VAL A 111 -13.37 8.43 5.01
N SER A 112 -14.66 8.34 4.68
CA SER A 112 -15.67 7.77 5.56
C SER A 112 -15.91 6.29 5.25
N LEU A 113 -15.63 5.41 6.23
CA LEU A 113 -15.89 3.97 6.10
C LEU A 113 -17.38 3.65 5.86
N THR A 114 -18.27 4.48 6.38
CA THR A 114 -19.72 4.31 6.19
C THR A 114 -20.13 4.63 4.75
N GLU A 115 -19.52 5.66 4.15
CA GLU A 115 -19.76 6.04 2.76
C GLU A 115 -19.26 4.95 1.80
N LEU A 116 -18.04 4.46 2.01
CA LEU A 116 -17.48 3.34 1.25
C LEU A 116 -18.35 2.08 1.36
N GLY A 117 -18.84 1.77 2.56
CA GLY A 117 -19.75 0.66 2.79
C GLY A 117 -21.07 0.80 2.02
N ALA A 118 -21.64 2.01 1.99
CA ALA A 118 -22.86 2.29 1.22
C ALA A 118 -22.63 2.15 -0.29
N GLN A 119 -21.54 2.70 -0.84
CA GLN A 119 -21.23 2.62 -2.27
C GLN A 119 -20.94 1.19 -2.74
N LEU A 120 -20.24 0.39 -1.93
CA LEU A 120 -19.86 -1.00 -2.26
C LEU A 120 -20.88 -2.05 -1.80
N GLN A 121 -21.98 -1.62 -1.16
CA GLN A 121 -22.99 -2.48 -0.55
C GLN A 121 -22.36 -3.50 0.41
N MET A 122 -21.58 -3.01 1.37
CA MET A 122 -20.86 -3.79 2.38
C MET A 122 -21.09 -3.19 3.77
N SER A 123 -21.04 -4.03 4.81
CA SER A 123 -21.06 -3.50 6.17
C SER A 123 -19.78 -2.71 6.47
N LYS A 124 -19.88 -1.73 7.35
CA LYS A 124 -18.75 -0.90 7.77
C LYS A 124 -17.60 -1.75 8.35
N GLU A 125 -17.94 -2.80 9.08
CA GLU A 125 -17.00 -3.74 9.68
C GLU A 125 -16.24 -4.51 8.61
N THR A 126 -16.91 -4.89 7.51
CA THR A 126 -16.27 -5.58 6.39
C THR A 126 -15.30 -4.65 5.65
N VAL A 127 -15.69 -3.38 5.42
CA VAL A 127 -14.80 -2.38 4.82
C VAL A 127 -13.57 -2.14 5.69
N ALA A 128 -13.75 -1.99 7.00
CA ALA A 128 -12.64 -1.81 7.93
C ALA A 128 -11.66 -3.00 7.87
N SER A 129 -12.18 -4.23 7.92
CA SER A 129 -11.39 -5.46 7.80
C SER A 129 -10.62 -5.54 6.48
N TYR A 130 -11.25 -5.16 5.36
CA TYR A 130 -10.58 -5.15 4.05
C TYR A 130 -9.45 -4.13 4.01
N ILE A 131 -9.66 -2.94 4.59
CA ILE A 131 -8.60 -1.93 4.68
C ILE A 131 -7.48 -2.41 5.61
N ASP A 132 -7.78 -3.08 6.74
CA ASP A 132 -6.76 -3.65 7.62
C ASP A 132 -5.90 -4.67 6.88
N LEU A 133 -6.51 -5.52 6.04
CA LEU A 133 -5.78 -6.47 5.19
C LEU A 133 -4.90 -5.77 4.15
N LEU A 134 -5.41 -4.71 3.52
CA LEU A 134 -4.64 -3.89 2.57
C LEU A 134 -3.46 -3.16 3.25
N GLU A 135 -3.61 -2.79 4.52
CA GLU A 135 -2.55 -2.16 5.31
C GLU A 135 -1.47 -3.17 5.73
N GLN A 136 -1.87 -4.37 6.18
CA GLN A 136 -0.94 -5.46 6.50
C GLN A 136 -0.15 -5.95 5.28
N SER A 137 -0.74 -5.83 4.09
CA SER A 137 -0.09 -6.17 2.83
C SER A 137 0.66 -4.99 2.18
N PHE A 138 0.82 -3.88 2.91
CA PHE A 138 1.59 -2.70 2.49
C PHE A 138 1.07 -2.00 1.22
N VAL A 139 -0.21 -2.16 0.89
CA VAL A 139 -0.86 -1.49 -0.26
C VAL A 139 -1.31 -0.10 0.09
N VAL A 140 -1.88 0.06 1.28
CA VAL A 140 -2.49 1.29 1.75
C VAL A 140 -1.93 1.61 3.14
N PHE A 141 -1.64 2.87 3.39
CA PHE A 141 -1.20 3.36 4.69
C PHE A 141 -2.23 4.33 5.24
N ARG A 142 -2.63 4.12 6.49
CA ARG A 142 -3.49 5.05 7.23
C ARG A 142 -2.67 6.20 7.77
N VAL A 143 -3.15 7.41 7.55
CA VAL A 143 -2.58 8.64 8.12
C VAL A 143 -3.63 9.27 9.02
N GLY A 144 -3.29 9.37 10.30
CA GLY A 144 -4.13 10.03 11.30
C GLY A 144 -4.23 11.53 11.04
N GLY A 145 -5.36 12.12 11.40
CA GLY A 145 -5.54 13.57 11.32
C GLY A 145 -4.63 14.31 12.31
N PHE A 146 -3.63 15.03 11.79
CA PHE A 146 -2.71 15.83 12.62
C PHE A 146 -3.46 16.79 13.55
N SER A 147 -3.07 16.79 14.82
CA SER A 147 -3.60 17.69 15.84
C SER A 147 -2.50 18.05 16.83
N ARG A 148 -2.33 19.34 17.12
CA ARG A 148 -1.39 19.83 18.16
C ARG A 148 -1.71 19.30 19.57
N ASN A 149 -2.92 18.79 19.78
CA ASN A 149 -3.32 18.14 21.01
C ASN A 149 -3.42 16.63 20.77
N LEU A 150 -2.48 15.88 21.33
CA LEU A 150 -2.35 14.42 21.22
C LEU A 150 -3.63 13.68 21.64
N ARG A 151 -4.35 14.19 22.65
CA ARG A 151 -5.62 13.59 23.09
C ARG A 151 -6.74 13.79 22.06
N LYS A 152 -6.73 14.92 21.36
CA LYS A 152 -7.67 15.19 20.24
C LYS A 152 -7.25 14.50 18.94
N GLU A 153 -5.98 14.16 18.78
CA GLU A 153 -5.47 13.39 17.65
C GLU A 153 -6.04 11.98 17.63
N VAL A 154 -6.03 11.30 18.79
CA VAL A 154 -6.62 9.96 18.94
C VAL A 154 -8.15 9.97 18.75
N SER A 155 -8.82 11.08 19.10
CA SER A 155 -10.28 11.20 18.99
C SER A 155 -10.76 11.74 17.64
N LYS A 156 -9.87 12.26 16.78
CA LYS A 156 -10.22 12.72 15.44
C LYS A 156 -10.52 11.49 14.57
N LYS A 157 -11.76 11.38 14.11
CA LYS A 157 -12.23 10.35 13.18
C LYS A 157 -11.71 10.51 11.74
N THR A 158 -10.82 11.47 11.51
CA THR A 158 -10.26 11.76 10.19
C THR A 158 -9.26 10.66 9.83
N GLN A 159 -9.73 9.68 9.04
CA GLN A 159 -8.87 8.66 8.46
C GLN A 159 -8.51 9.13 7.06
N ASN A 160 -7.31 9.67 6.91
CA ASN A 160 -6.75 9.96 5.60
C ASN A 160 -5.99 8.72 5.15
N PHE A 161 -6.07 8.40 3.86
CA PHE A 161 -5.36 7.27 3.29
C PHE A 161 -4.32 7.78 2.30
N ILE A 162 -3.14 7.17 2.36
CA ILE A 162 -2.10 7.33 1.36
C ILE A 162 -1.79 5.95 0.81
N PHE A 163 -1.62 5.83 -0.49
CA PHE A 163 -1.20 4.56 -1.07
C PHE A 163 0.27 4.30 -0.84
N GLY A 164 0.59 3.02 -0.68
CA GLY A 164 1.92 2.53 -0.96
C GLY A 164 2.28 2.81 -2.42
N THR A 165 3.57 3.02 -2.67
CA THR A 165 4.17 3.41 -3.96
C THR A 165 3.67 2.64 -5.19
N THR A 166 3.04 1.48 -5.04
CA THR A 166 2.59 0.60 -6.12
C THR A 166 1.18 0.87 -6.62
N ALA A 167 0.29 1.48 -5.82
CA ALA A 167 -1.14 1.49 -6.13
C ALA A 167 -1.63 2.75 -6.87
N CYS A 168 -0.92 3.88 -6.77
CA CYS A 168 -1.30 5.12 -7.48
C CYS A 168 -1.13 5.01 -9.01
N ALA A 169 -0.31 4.09 -9.51
CA ALA A 169 -0.05 3.92 -10.94
C ALA A 169 -0.99 2.94 -11.65
N ILE A 170 -1.73 2.13 -10.90
CA ILE A 170 -2.55 1.03 -11.45
C ILE A 170 -3.96 1.53 -11.82
N TYR A 171 -4.36 2.69 -11.32
CA TYR A 171 -5.70 3.27 -11.53
C TYR A 171 -5.63 4.73 -11.95
#